data_AF-A0A8I2Z2R9-F1
#
_entry.id   AF-A0A8I2Z2R9-F1
#
_cell.length_a   1.000
_cell.length_b   1.000
_cell.length_c   1.000
_cell.angle_alpha   90.00
_cell.angle_beta   90.00
_cell.angle_gamma   90.00
#
_symmetry.space_group_name_H-M   'P 1'
#
loop_
_entity.id
_entity.type
_entity.pdbx_description
1 polymer ?
#
loop_
_entity_poly.entity_id
_entity_poly.type
_entity_poly.pdbx_seq_one_letter_code
_entity_poly.pdbx_strand_id
1 'polypeptide(L)'
;MRDEWVDRMYEKLSNGNRNNDMGELVLGMRGLLEVLEAMKLDVANHQIRCLRPVLIEDTVHFEQRFFFKRIQQRRVDVGPAREWYRDAERRYAGTISPAATQSFGETAIFFEALCRLIRPSVYEKEAPNTFVFDEERFLKLRSDMLDAVNLEVCMRLYDELERVSRTVNSLSNGFPSHLEEEPVISRTSSPFDFNFNTPPASGSRPSSLAFSSADSVTSSPRSSLVLPSQAIPTSDPNESQAKARKLYNSLVALIQTSPPTSRHESRWASMAPSLAIQIFRFTNAPSDMLPAFEAKLLAHVTDVHGSLFREVEDHFNARLLTDLQRRMREYRGLNGVALFSVATGGRGPSSSRAWDASSADGSGRDDAGVEDMATRLAHLGILHWRVWAQLAYAGEATGDFECDMQSNQI
;
A
#
# COMPACT_ATOMS: atom_id res chain seq x y z
N MET A 1 -8.35 27.75 -28.58
CA MET A 1 -7.71 28.55 -27.50
C MET A 1 -6.58 29.45 -28.01
N ARG A 2 -5.74 29.04 -28.98
CA ARG A 2 -4.73 29.94 -29.57
C ARG A 2 -5.33 30.92 -30.59
N ASP A 3 -6.37 30.50 -31.31
CA ASP A 3 -7.04 31.34 -32.31
C ASP A 3 -7.55 32.65 -31.72
N GLU A 4 -8.17 32.62 -30.54
CA GLU A 4 -8.61 33.85 -29.83
C GLU A 4 -7.46 34.82 -29.49
N TRP A 5 -6.24 34.32 -29.29
CA TRP A 5 -5.07 35.18 -29.04
C TRP A 5 -4.59 35.82 -30.33
N VAL A 6 -4.64 35.07 -31.43
CA VAL A 6 -4.33 35.58 -32.77
C VAL A 6 -5.36 36.65 -33.17
N ASP A 7 -6.64 36.39 -32.94
CA ASP A 7 -7.73 37.33 -33.26
C ASP A 7 -7.61 38.63 -32.46
N ARG A 8 -7.38 38.55 -31.14
CA ARG A 8 -7.17 39.75 -30.30
C ARG A 8 -5.91 40.53 -30.69
N MET A 9 -4.84 39.84 -31.06
CA MET A 9 -3.61 40.47 -31.53
C MET A 9 -3.85 41.20 -32.86
N TYR A 10 -4.55 40.55 -33.80
CA TYR A 10 -4.91 41.12 -35.09
C TYR A 10 -5.82 42.35 -34.92
N GLU A 11 -6.81 42.27 -34.05
CA GLU A 11 -7.74 43.37 -33.75
C GLU A 11 -6.98 44.59 -33.22
N LYS A 12 -6.08 44.42 -32.24
CA LYS A 12 -5.26 45.51 -31.68
C LYS A 12 -4.31 46.14 -32.68
N LEU A 13 -3.67 45.35 -33.54
CA LEU A 13 -2.80 45.87 -34.60
C LEU A 13 -3.61 46.63 -35.66
N SER A 14 -4.76 46.08 -36.06
CA SER A 14 -5.63 46.70 -37.07
C SER A 14 -6.23 48.02 -36.56
N ASN A 15 -6.73 48.04 -35.32
CA ASN A 15 -7.31 49.23 -34.71
C ASN A 15 -6.24 50.30 -34.41
N GLY A 16 -5.11 49.90 -33.83
CA GLY A 16 -3.98 50.81 -33.57
C GLY A 16 -3.46 51.47 -34.85
N ASN A 17 -3.38 50.72 -35.95
CA ASN A 17 -2.96 51.26 -37.26
C ASN A 17 -4.03 52.16 -37.90
N ARG A 18 -5.32 51.81 -37.82
CA ARG A 18 -6.41 52.62 -38.39
C ARG A 18 -6.65 53.93 -37.64
N ASN A 19 -6.53 53.89 -36.32
CA ASN A 19 -6.81 55.03 -35.44
C ASN A 19 -5.55 55.82 -35.07
N ASN A 20 -4.37 55.39 -35.54
CA ASN A 20 -3.06 55.95 -35.20
C ASN A 20 -2.78 55.94 -33.68
N ASP A 21 -3.31 54.92 -32.98
CA ASP A 21 -3.08 54.69 -31.55
C ASP A 21 -1.82 53.83 -31.37
N MET A 22 -0.73 54.52 -31.03
CA MET A 22 0.57 53.88 -30.79
C MET A 22 0.54 52.92 -29.58
N GLY A 23 -0.30 53.17 -28.58
CA GLY A 23 -0.42 52.31 -27.40
C GLY A 23 -1.07 50.97 -27.75
N GLU A 24 -2.15 51.02 -28.52
CA GLU A 24 -2.84 49.81 -29.02
C GLU A 24 -1.93 49.02 -29.97
N LEU A 25 -1.12 49.71 -30.79
CA LEU A 25 -0.15 49.09 -31.68
C LEU A 25 0.99 48.39 -30.94
N VAL A 26 1.56 49.00 -29.89
CA VAL A 26 2.57 48.37 -29.03
C VAL A 26 1.98 47.14 -28.31
N LEU A 27 0.74 47.22 -27.83
CA LEU A 27 0.05 46.08 -27.23
C LEU A 27 -0.21 44.96 -28.24
N GLY A 28 -0.56 45.30 -29.48
CA GLY A 28 -0.67 44.36 -30.59
C GLY A 28 0.66 43.67 -30.92
N MET A 29 1.76 44.43 -30.99
CA MET A 29 3.12 43.88 -31.19
C MET A 29 3.56 42.98 -30.03
N ARG A 30 3.24 43.34 -28.79
CA ARG A 30 3.48 42.48 -27.63
C ARG A 30 2.69 41.17 -27.74
N GLY A 31 1.41 41.26 -28.08
CA GLY A 31 0.56 40.09 -28.31
C GLY A 31 1.08 39.19 -29.43
N LEU A 32 1.65 39.76 -30.49
CA LEU A 32 2.29 38.98 -31.57
C LEU A 32 3.50 38.19 -31.04
N LEU A 33 4.34 38.79 -30.21
CA LEU A 33 5.48 38.09 -29.60
C LEU A 33 5.02 36.97 -28.66
N GLU A 34 3.98 37.20 -27.85
CA GLU A 34 3.38 36.19 -26.98
C GLU A 34 2.80 35.01 -27.77
N VAL A 35 2.13 35.28 -28.89
CA VAL A 35 1.62 34.25 -29.82
C VAL A 35 2.77 33.45 -30.44
N LEU A 36 3.83 34.11 -30.89
CA LEU A 36 5.00 33.43 -31.48
C LEU A 36 5.74 32.55 -30.47
N GLU A 37 5.85 33.00 -29.21
CA GLU A 37 6.42 32.21 -28.13
C GLU A 37 5.57 30.96 -27.85
N ALA A 38 4.26 31.15 -27.75
CA ALA A 38 3.31 30.04 -27.62
C ALA A 38 3.42 29.03 -28.76
N MET A 39 3.51 29.50 -30.01
CA MET A 39 3.66 28.64 -31.18
C MET A 39 4.99 27.88 -31.17
N LYS A 40 6.08 28.47 -30.69
CA LYS A 40 7.36 27.76 -30.50
C LYS A 40 7.22 26.61 -29.51
N LEU A 41 6.52 26.83 -28.40
CA LEU A 41 6.23 25.76 -27.44
C LEU A 41 5.35 24.67 -28.06
N ASP A 42 4.39 25.01 -28.92
CA ASP A 42 3.55 24.03 -29.61
C ASP A 42 4.39 23.15 -30.56
N VAL A 43 5.31 23.75 -31.32
CA VAL A 43 6.27 23.01 -32.17
C VAL A 43 7.17 22.11 -31.34
N ALA A 44 7.74 22.62 -30.24
CA ALA A 44 8.60 21.81 -29.35
C ALA A 44 7.83 20.65 -28.71
N ASN A 45 6.59 20.88 -28.25
CA ASN A 45 5.73 19.85 -27.69
C ASN A 45 5.33 18.80 -28.74
N HIS A 46 5.05 19.23 -29.97
CA HIS A 46 4.81 18.32 -31.08
C HIS A 46 6.06 17.47 -31.37
N GLN A 47 7.24 18.08 -31.45
CA GLN A 47 8.51 17.38 -31.64
C GLN A 47 8.76 16.35 -30.53
N ILE A 48 8.61 16.73 -29.25
CA ILE A 48 8.74 15.80 -28.12
C ILE A 48 7.74 14.65 -28.26
N ARG A 49 6.48 14.93 -28.63
CA ARG A 49 5.46 13.88 -28.81
C ARG A 49 5.83 12.92 -29.95
N CYS A 50 6.34 13.43 -31.06
CA CYS A 50 6.75 12.61 -32.21
C CYS A 50 8.02 11.80 -31.93
N LEU A 51 8.98 12.36 -31.18
CA LEU A 51 10.23 11.68 -30.82
C LEU A 51 10.05 10.69 -29.66
N ARG A 52 9.05 10.89 -28.80
CA ARG A 52 8.85 10.09 -27.58
C ARG A 52 8.88 8.58 -27.79
N PRO A 53 8.19 7.99 -28.79
CA PRO A 53 8.23 6.53 -28.99
C PRO A 53 9.66 6.03 -29.23
N VAL A 54 10.39 6.69 -30.13
CA VAL A 54 11.77 6.33 -30.47
C VAL A 54 12.71 6.51 -29.27
N LEU A 55 12.56 7.61 -28.53
CA LEU A 55 13.37 7.86 -27.33
C LEU A 55 13.11 6.80 -26.25
N ILE A 56 11.86 6.40 -26.03
CA ILE A 56 11.51 5.35 -25.05
C ILE A 56 12.11 4.01 -25.46
N GLU A 57 12.05 3.64 -26.74
CA GLU A 57 12.64 2.38 -27.21
C GLU A 57 14.15 2.36 -27.05
N ASP A 58 14.84 3.46 -27.32
CA ASP A 58 16.30 3.55 -27.22
C ASP A 58 16.83 3.76 -25.79
N THR A 59 15.98 4.12 -24.83
CA THR A 59 16.39 4.48 -23.46
C THR A 59 17.24 3.40 -22.79
N VAL A 60 16.86 2.13 -22.91
CA VAL A 60 17.61 1.01 -22.29
C VAL A 60 19.02 0.92 -22.87
N HIS A 61 19.16 0.99 -24.20
CA HIS A 61 20.46 0.91 -24.87
C HIS A 61 21.33 2.13 -24.54
N PHE A 62 20.72 3.32 -24.50
CA PHE A 62 21.39 4.54 -24.07
C PHE A 62 21.93 4.41 -22.64
N GLU A 63 21.11 3.98 -21.68
CA GLU A 63 21.52 3.83 -20.28
C GLU A 63 22.61 2.77 -20.12
N GLN A 64 22.50 1.63 -20.81
CA GLN A 64 23.55 0.62 -20.83
C GLN A 64 24.88 1.21 -21.30
N ARG A 65 24.91 1.94 -22.43
CA ARG A 65 26.14 2.59 -22.96
C ARG A 65 26.69 3.63 -22.00
N PHE A 66 25.79 4.45 -21.42
CA PHE A 66 26.13 5.48 -20.46
C PHE A 66 26.80 4.90 -19.21
N PHE A 67 26.18 3.92 -18.57
CA PHE A 67 26.71 3.31 -17.35
C PHE A 67 27.94 2.45 -17.61
N PHE A 68 27.96 1.69 -18.70
CA PHE A 68 29.13 0.92 -19.11
C PHE A 68 30.39 1.81 -19.21
N LYS A 69 30.31 2.93 -19.92
CA LYS A 69 31.41 3.90 -20.04
C LYS A 69 31.84 4.45 -18.68
N ARG A 70 30.89 4.71 -17.78
CA ARG A 70 31.20 5.22 -16.43
C ARG A 70 31.83 4.15 -15.53
N ILE A 71 31.44 2.90 -15.65
CA ILE A 71 32.05 1.77 -14.94
C ILE A 71 33.50 1.59 -15.39
N GLN A 72 33.76 1.61 -16.72
CA GLN A 72 35.13 1.57 -17.25
C GLN A 72 36.00 2.73 -16.76
N GLN A 73 35.42 3.92 -16.67
CA GLN A 73 36.09 5.10 -16.11
C GLN A 73 36.19 5.11 -14.58
N ARG A 74 35.75 4.04 -13.89
CA ARG A 74 35.69 3.93 -12.43
C ARG A 74 34.91 5.07 -11.75
N ARG A 75 33.94 5.64 -12.44
CA ARG A 75 33.04 6.70 -11.92
C ARG A 75 31.77 6.15 -11.27
N VAL A 76 31.49 4.87 -11.46
CA VAL A 76 30.39 4.12 -10.86
C VAL A 76 30.94 2.77 -10.43
N ASP A 77 30.82 2.46 -9.15
CA ASP A 77 31.17 1.15 -8.61
C ASP A 77 29.92 0.29 -8.50
N VAL A 78 29.94 -0.90 -9.12
CA VAL A 78 28.83 -1.88 -9.08
C VAL A 78 29.05 -2.96 -8.01
N GLY A 79 30.17 -2.93 -7.28
CA GLY A 79 30.48 -3.86 -6.19
C GLY A 79 29.35 -4.00 -5.17
N PRO A 80 28.81 -2.90 -4.60
CA PRO A 80 27.71 -2.96 -3.65
C PRO A 80 26.45 -3.63 -4.23
N ALA A 81 26.15 -3.39 -5.51
CA ALA A 81 25.01 -4.00 -6.20
C ALA A 81 25.20 -5.52 -6.40
N ARG A 82 26.43 -5.96 -6.74
CA ARG A 82 26.79 -7.38 -6.84
C ARG A 82 26.65 -8.08 -5.49
N GLU A 83 27.12 -7.43 -4.42
CA GLU A 83 27.02 -7.98 -3.07
C GLU A 83 25.58 -8.09 -2.59
N TRP A 84 24.78 -7.07 -2.87
CA TRP A 84 23.33 -7.07 -2.61
C TRP A 84 22.63 -8.23 -3.34
N TYR A 85 22.91 -8.42 -4.63
CA TYR A 85 22.29 -9.50 -5.40
C TYR A 85 22.74 -10.89 -4.92
N ARG A 86 24.03 -11.06 -4.62
CA ARG A 86 24.57 -12.31 -4.04
C ARG A 86 23.98 -12.60 -2.65
N ASP A 87 23.67 -11.58 -1.86
CA ASP A 87 22.93 -11.74 -0.61
C ASP A 87 21.50 -12.22 -0.84
N ALA A 88 20.83 -11.68 -1.85
CA ALA A 88 19.52 -12.17 -2.27
C ALA A 88 19.56 -13.63 -2.74
N GLU A 89 20.57 -14.03 -3.52
CA GLU A 89 20.76 -15.43 -3.92
C GLU A 89 20.90 -16.34 -2.71
N ARG A 90 21.74 -15.96 -1.73
CA ARG A 90 21.91 -16.73 -0.49
C ARG A 90 20.62 -16.88 0.32
N ARG A 91 19.76 -15.86 0.31
CA ARG A 91 18.49 -15.88 1.04
C ARG A 91 17.39 -16.67 0.34
N TYR A 92 17.27 -16.51 -0.98
CA TYR A 92 16.09 -16.93 -1.72
C TYR A 92 16.28 -18.14 -2.63
N ALA A 93 17.52 -18.56 -2.93
CA ALA A 93 17.77 -19.68 -3.83
C ALA A 93 17.04 -20.98 -3.41
N GLY A 94 16.85 -21.20 -2.11
CA GLY A 94 16.12 -22.37 -1.59
C GLY A 94 14.63 -22.16 -1.31
N THR A 95 14.12 -20.94 -1.42
CA THR A 95 12.74 -20.59 -1.02
C THR A 95 11.83 -20.22 -2.19
N ILE A 96 12.38 -20.09 -3.40
CA ILE A 96 11.60 -19.74 -4.58
C ILE A 96 10.61 -20.86 -4.91
N SER A 97 9.33 -20.50 -4.91
CA SER A 97 8.24 -21.39 -5.31
C SER A 97 8.32 -21.75 -6.80
N PRO A 98 7.93 -22.96 -7.21
CA PRO A 98 7.81 -23.32 -8.63
C PRO A 98 6.95 -22.34 -9.44
N ALA A 99 5.90 -21.78 -8.84
CA ALA A 99 5.03 -20.77 -9.47
C ALA A 99 5.78 -19.44 -9.71
N ALA A 100 6.65 -19.06 -8.79
CA ALA A 100 7.52 -17.90 -8.92
C ALA A 100 8.56 -18.14 -10.04
N THR A 101 9.16 -19.33 -10.12
CA THR A 101 10.08 -19.69 -11.22
C THR A 101 9.40 -19.62 -12.59
N GLN A 102 8.16 -20.11 -12.72
CA GLN A 102 7.43 -20.03 -14.00
C GLN A 102 7.12 -18.60 -14.41
N SER A 103 6.81 -17.72 -13.44
CA SER A 103 6.38 -16.35 -13.71
C SER A 103 7.55 -15.40 -13.92
N PHE A 104 8.57 -15.47 -13.06
CA PHE A 104 9.74 -14.59 -13.09
C PHE A 104 10.89 -15.14 -13.95
N GLY A 105 10.97 -16.45 -14.17
CA GLY A 105 12.10 -17.08 -14.84
C GLY A 105 13.41 -16.83 -14.08
N GLU A 106 14.47 -16.47 -14.81
CA GLU A 106 15.80 -16.15 -14.26
C GLU A 106 15.80 -14.94 -13.30
N THR A 107 14.77 -14.10 -13.37
CA THR A 107 14.67 -12.87 -12.57
C THR A 107 14.02 -13.10 -11.19
N ALA A 108 13.68 -14.34 -10.85
CA ALA A 108 12.94 -14.67 -9.62
C ALA A 108 13.63 -14.12 -8.35
N ILE A 109 14.93 -14.39 -8.20
CA ILE A 109 15.72 -13.91 -7.05
C ILE A 109 15.72 -12.39 -6.98
N PHE A 110 15.85 -11.72 -8.13
CA PHE A 110 15.84 -10.27 -8.22
C PHE A 110 14.52 -9.67 -7.77
N PHE A 111 13.38 -10.21 -8.22
CA PHE A 111 12.07 -9.68 -7.83
C PHE A 111 11.71 -9.98 -6.37
N GLU A 112 12.18 -11.09 -5.79
CA GLU A 112 12.09 -11.33 -4.34
C GLU A 112 12.89 -10.28 -3.55
N ALA A 113 14.11 -9.98 -3.99
CA ALA A 113 14.93 -8.93 -3.40
C ALA A 113 14.31 -7.54 -3.56
N LEU A 114 13.69 -7.27 -4.70
CA LEU A 114 13.00 -6.03 -5.00
C LEU A 114 11.77 -5.84 -4.09
N CYS A 115 10.98 -6.89 -3.87
CA CYS A 115 9.87 -6.91 -2.92
C CYS A 115 10.33 -6.73 -1.46
N ARG A 116 11.56 -7.11 -1.12
CA ARG A 116 12.13 -6.84 0.20
C ARG A 116 12.43 -5.35 0.40
N LEU A 117 12.95 -4.65 -0.62
CA LEU A 117 13.32 -3.23 -0.52
C LEU A 117 12.15 -2.30 -0.19
N ILE A 118 10.93 -2.70 -0.54
CA ILE A 118 9.72 -1.92 -0.27
C ILE A 118 9.11 -2.18 1.11
N ARG A 119 9.61 -3.16 1.87
CA ARG A 119 9.09 -3.48 3.21
C ARG A 119 9.45 -2.37 4.20
N PRO A 120 8.49 -1.72 4.86
CA PRO A 120 8.77 -0.71 5.90
C PRO A 120 9.76 -1.17 6.98
N SER A 121 9.71 -2.44 7.38
CA SER A 121 10.60 -3.01 8.41
C SER A 121 12.07 -3.16 7.96
N VAL A 122 12.33 -3.06 6.66
CA VAL A 122 13.66 -3.13 6.06
C VAL A 122 14.28 -1.74 6.01
N TYR A 123 15.57 -1.62 6.31
CA TYR A 123 16.25 -0.32 6.37
C TYR A 123 16.49 0.26 4.96
N GLU A 124 16.24 1.56 4.80
CA GLU A 124 16.29 2.25 3.49
C GLU A 124 17.64 2.15 2.78
N LYS A 125 18.75 2.10 3.53
CA LYS A 125 20.11 1.98 2.94
C LYS A 125 20.45 0.57 2.44
N GLU A 126 19.51 -0.38 2.46
CA GLU A 126 19.70 -1.68 1.82
C GLU A 126 19.62 -1.61 0.28
N ALA A 127 19.08 -0.53 -0.31
CA ALA A 127 19.02 -0.37 -1.76
C ALA A 127 20.41 -0.09 -2.35
N PRO A 128 20.87 -0.85 -3.37
CA PRO A 128 22.15 -0.57 -4.02
C PRO A 128 22.11 0.72 -4.84
N ASN A 129 23.29 1.33 -5.02
CA ASN A 129 23.48 2.58 -5.77
C ASN A 129 23.04 2.52 -7.24
N THR A 130 22.83 1.33 -7.80
CA THR A 130 22.26 1.15 -9.16
C THR A 130 20.82 1.67 -9.26
N PHE A 131 20.10 1.83 -8.14
CA PHE A 131 18.75 2.40 -8.10
C PHE A 131 18.72 3.92 -7.92
N VAL A 132 19.81 4.65 -8.22
CA VAL A 132 19.91 6.10 -8.03
C VAL A 132 18.80 6.91 -8.72
N PHE A 133 18.27 6.43 -9.85
CA PHE A 133 17.17 7.09 -10.57
C PHE A 133 15.78 6.65 -10.10
N ASP A 134 15.73 5.73 -9.14
CA ASP A 134 14.53 5.07 -8.63
C ASP A 134 14.24 5.35 -7.15
N GLU A 135 15.14 6.07 -6.44
CA GLU A 135 15.03 6.34 -5.00
C GLU A 135 13.66 6.91 -4.60
N GLU A 136 13.19 7.96 -5.28
CA GLU A 136 11.87 8.56 -5.01
C GLU A 136 10.71 7.57 -5.27
N ARG A 137 10.84 6.72 -6.29
CA ARG A 137 9.82 5.71 -6.63
C ARG A 137 9.73 4.63 -5.56
N PHE A 138 10.87 4.17 -5.03
CA PHE A 138 10.92 3.24 -3.90
C PHE A 138 10.40 3.86 -2.62
N LEU A 139 10.81 5.08 -2.29
CA LEU A 139 10.31 5.81 -1.14
C LEU A 139 8.78 5.92 -1.16
N LYS A 140 8.21 6.23 -2.34
CA LYS A 140 6.76 6.26 -2.49
C LYS A 140 6.12 4.88 -2.32
N LEU A 141 6.69 3.82 -2.88
CA LEU A 141 6.19 2.45 -2.69
C LEU A 141 6.26 2.00 -1.22
N ARG A 142 7.36 2.33 -0.52
CA ARG A 142 7.53 2.06 0.92
C ARG A 142 6.48 2.80 1.75
N SER A 143 6.22 4.07 1.42
CA SER A 143 5.14 4.85 2.03
C SER A 143 3.78 4.21 1.79
N ASP A 144 3.49 3.79 0.57
CA ASP A 144 2.19 3.22 0.22
C ASP A 144 1.99 1.87 0.93
N MET A 145 3.04 1.05 1.03
CA MET A 145 3.05 -0.19 1.83
C MET A 145 2.86 0.09 3.33
N LEU A 146 3.57 1.06 3.89
CA LEU A 146 3.42 1.44 5.30
C LEU A 146 1.99 1.90 5.60
N ASP A 147 1.41 2.74 4.74
CA ASP A 147 0.05 3.23 4.96
C ASP A 147 -0.97 2.07 4.88
N ALA A 148 -0.79 1.12 3.96
CA ALA A 148 -1.64 -0.07 3.85
C ALA A 148 -1.53 -0.97 5.09
N VAL A 149 -0.30 -1.26 5.54
CA VAL A 149 -0.05 -2.08 6.74
C VAL A 149 -0.64 -1.41 7.98
N ASN A 150 -0.38 -0.12 8.20
CA ASN A 150 -0.89 0.59 9.37
C ASN A 150 -2.42 0.70 9.38
N LEU A 151 -3.03 0.88 8.21
CA LEU A 151 -4.49 0.90 8.09
C LEU A 151 -5.10 -0.46 8.45
N GLU A 152 -4.51 -1.56 7.98
CA GLU A 152 -4.95 -2.91 8.34
C GLU A 152 -4.73 -3.19 9.84
N VAL A 153 -3.62 -2.73 10.42
CA VAL A 153 -3.41 -2.75 11.87
C VAL A 153 -4.52 -2.00 12.61
N CYS A 154 -4.93 -0.81 12.15
CA CYS A 154 -6.06 -0.07 12.72
C CYS A 154 -7.37 -0.88 12.64
N MET A 155 -7.64 -1.54 11.51
CA MET A 155 -8.84 -2.35 11.33
C MET A 155 -8.85 -3.60 12.23
N ARG A 156 -7.71 -4.27 12.40
CA ARG A 156 -7.59 -5.40 13.34
C ARG A 156 -7.79 -4.97 14.79
N LEU A 157 -7.26 -3.81 15.18
CA LEU A 157 -7.47 -3.23 16.50
C LEU A 157 -8.94 -2.79 16.73
N TYR A 158 -9.62 -2.32 15.69
CA TYR A 158 -11.06 -2.08 15.72
C TYR A 158 -11.84 -3.37 16.00
N ASP A 159 -11.56 -4.44 15.26
CA ASP A 159 -12.23 -5.73 15.45
C ASP A 159 -11.99 -6.29 16.86
N GLU A 160 -10.76 -6.17 17.37
CA GLU A 160 -10.43 -6.55 18.74
C GLU A 160 -11.23 -5.73 19.76
N LEU A 161 -11.27 -4.40 19.62
CA LEU A 161 -12.01 -3.51 20.52
C LEU A 161 -13.52 -3.80 20.48
N GLU A 162 -14.08 -4.07 19.30
CA GLU A 162 -15.50 -4.42 19.16
C GLU A 162 -15.82 -5.78 19.81
N ARG A 163 -14.91 -6.76 19.76
CA ARG A 163 -15.06 -8.04 20.46
C ARG A 163 -15.00 -7.89 21.97
N VAL A 164 -14.07 -7.10 22.49
CA VAL A 164 -13.96 -6.81 23.93
C VAL A 164 -15.19 -6.05 24.41
N SER A 165 -15.62 -5.01 23.69
CA SER A 165 -16.83 -4.24 23.99
C SER A 165 -18.08 -5.12 24.09
N ARG A 166 -18.28 -6.04 23.14
CA ARG A 166 -19.40 -7.00 23.18
C ARG A 166 -19.35 -7.90 24.41
N THR A 167 -18.16 -8.34 24.80
CA THR A 167 -17.97 -9.21 25.99
C THR A 167 -18.28 -8.45 27.27
N VAL A 168 -17.75 -7.24 27.44
CA VAL A 168 -18.01 -6.39 28.61
C VAL A 168 -19.50 -6.08 28.73
N ASN A 169 -20.15 -5.68 27.64
CA ASN A 169 -21.57 -5.36 27.62
C ASN A 169 -22.46 -6.58 27.91
N SER A 170 -22.04 -7.79 27.53
CA SER A 170 -22.75 -9.02 27.87
C SER A 170 -22.65 -9.37 29.36
N LEU A 171 -21.50 -9.09 29.99
CA LEU A 171 -21.29 -9.36 31.42
C LEU A 171 -22.04 -8.36 32.30
N SER A 172 -22.11 -7.09 31.90
CA SER A 172 -22.88 -6.07 32.61
C SER A 172 -24.40 -6.26 32.48
N ASN A 173 -24.89 -6.81 31.37
CA ASN A 173 -26.31 -7.10 31.16
C ASN A 173 -26.76 -8.49 31.66
N GLY A 174 -25.82 -9.34 32.11
CA GLY A 174 -26.09 -10.72 32.57
C GLY A 174 -26.55 -10.86 34.01
N PHE A 175 -26.67 -9.76 34.77
CA PHE A 175 -27.25 -9.75 36.11
C PHE A 175 -28.70 -9.24 36.04
N PRO A 176 -29.72 -10.11 36.13
CA PRO A 176 -31.06 -9.63 36.39
C PRO A 176 -31.09 -9.10 37.82
N SER A 177 -31.30 -7.79 37.96
CA SER A 177 -31.68 -7.13 39.21
C SER A 177 -33.09 -7.58 39.60
N HIS A 178 -33.20 -8.78 40.18
CA HIS A 178 -34.40 -9.23 40.86
C HIS A 178 -34.03 -10.20 41.98
N LEU A 179 -33.83 -9.68 43.18
CA LEU A 179 -34.57 -10.04 44.40
C LEU A 179 -34.07 -9.20 45.58
N GLU A 180 -35.02 -8.90 46.45
CA GLU A 180 -34.99 -7.99 47.58
C GLU A 180 -33.98 -8.37 48.68
N GLU A 181 -33.58 -7.31 49.41
CA GLU A 181 -33.09 -7.21 50.80
C GLU A 181 -32.75 -8.50 51.57
N GLU A 182 -31.49 -8.61 52.02
CA GLU A 182 -31.11 -8.94 53.42
C GLU A 182 -29.58 -8.69 53.61
N PRO A 183 -29.09 -8.20 54.78
CA PRO A 183 -27.73 -7.71 54.91
C PRO A 183 -26.81 -8.69 55.67
N VAL A 184 -25.73 -9.19 55.06
CA VAL A 184 -24.66 -9.89 55.82
C VAL A 184 -23.25 -9.65 55.23
N ILE A 185 -22.49 -8.83 55.96
CA ILE A 185 -21.04 -8.90 56.28
C ILE A 185 -20.04 -9.11 55.11
N SER A 186 -19.40 -8.00 54.78
CA SER A 186 -18.06 -7.77 54.23
C SER A 186 -17.14 -8.99 54.08
N ARG A 187 -16.81 -9.33 52.82
CA ARG A 187 -15.46 -9.75 52.42
C ARG A 187 -15.06 -8.99 51.16
N THR A 188 -14.18 -8.01 51.33
CA THR A 188 -13.52 -7.31 50.23
C THR A 188 -12.49 -8.22 49.59
N SER A 189 -12.78 -8.74 48.39
CA SER A 189 -11.77 -9.18 47.43
C SER A 189 -12.11 -8.56 46.08
N SER A 190 -11.28 -7.62 45.64
CA SER A 190 -11.37 -6.93 44.36
C SER A 190 -11.25 -7.93 43.19
N PRO A 191 -12.15 -7.94 42.20
CA PRO A 191 -12.11 -8.91 41.09
C PRO A 191 -11.29 -8.45 39.86
N PHE A 192 -10.52 -7.36 39.96
CA PHE A 192 -9.77 -6.82 38.82
C PHE A 192 -8.27 -7.08 38.94
N ASP A 193 -7.86 -8.29 38.57
CA ASP A 193 -6.49 -8.58 38.12
C ASP A 193 -6.56 -9.58 36.96
N PHE A 194 -6.89 -9.07 35.78
CA PHE A 194 -6.82 -9.83 34.53
C PHE A 194 -5.53 -9.43 33.79
N ASN A 195 -4.56 -10.35 33.76
CA ASN A 195 -3.24 -10.12 33.17
C ASN A 195 -3.23 -10.51 31.67
N PHE A 196 -2.95 -9.54 30.81
CA PHE A 196 -3.11 -9.60 29.35
C PHE A 196 -2.02 -10.41 28.60
N ASN A 197 -0.99 -10.96 29.29
CA ASN A 197 0.19 -11.55 28.64
C ASN A 197 0.32 -13.10 28.72
N THR A 198 -0.75 -13.85 28.92
CA THR A 198 -0.65 -15.33 29.05
C THR A 198 -1.08 -16.07 27.76
N PRO A 199 -0.23 -16.92 27.14
CA PRO A 199 -0.63 -17.71 25.96
C PRO A 199 -1.54 -18.89 26.36
N PRO A 200 -2.43 -19.39 25.47
CA PRO A 200 -3.39 -20.42 25.85
C PRO A 200 -2.69 -21.79 25.97
N ALA A 201 -2.64 -22.34 27.18
CA ALA A 201 -2.23 -23.72 27.40
C ALA A 201 -3.44 -24.67 27.22
N SER A 202 -3.17 -25.72 26.46
CA SER A 202 -4.04 -26.83 26.09
C SER A 202 -4.69 -27.58 27.25
N GLY A 203 -5.92 -28.05 27.01
CA GLY A 203 -6.42 -29.32 27.55
C GLY A 203 -7.47 -29.23 28.65
N SER A 204 -8.71 -29.60 28.31
CA SER A 204 -9.42 -30.76 28.91
C SER A 204 -10.86 -30.84 28.40
N ARG A 205 -11.19 -31.99 27.79
CA ARG A 205 -12.56 -32.46 27.54
C ARG A 205 -13.26 -32.81 28.87
N PRO A 206 -14.59 -32.98 28.85
CA PRO A 206 -15.07 -34.28 29.28
C PRO A 206 -16.10 -34.91 28.35
N SER A 207 -16.02 -36.23 28.29
CA SER A 207 -16.93 -37.16 27.63
C SER A 207 -18.15 -37.43 28.51
N SER A 208 -19.33 -37.63 27.91
CA SER A 208 -20.20 -38.75 28.29
C SER A 208 -21.21 -39.07 27.17
N LEU A 209 -20.99 -40.21 26.54
CA LEU A 209 -21.99 -40.99 25.80
C LEU A 209 -22.61 -41.96 26.79
N ALA A 210 -23.94 -42.00 26.85
CA ALA A 210 -24.69 -43.14 27.38
C ALA A 210 -25.92 -43.37 26.49
N PHE A 211 -26.02 -44.59 25.96
CA PHE A 211 -27.13 -45.09 25.13
C PHE A 211 -28.12 -45.90 25.97
N SER A 212 -29.35 -46.00 25.43
CA SER A 212 -30.42 -46.97 25.70
C SER A 212 -31.38 -46.64 26.85
N SER A 213 -32.68 -46.95 26.81
CA SER A 213 -33.69 -47.38 25.82
C SER A 213 -35.06 -47.32 26.53
N ALA A 214 -36.15 -47.36 25.77
CA ALA A 214 -37.56 -47.42 26.20
C ALA A 214 -37.86 -48.33 27.40
N ASP A 215 -38.66 -47.86 28.37
CA ASP A 215 -40.09 -48.22 28.51
C ASP A 215 -40.73 -47.56 29.74
N SER A 216 -42.05 -47.31 29.63
CA SER A 216 -43.04 -47.17 30.72
C SER A 216 -43.24 -45.83 31.46
N VAL A 217 -44.36 -45.20 31.08
CA VAL A 217 -45.44 -44.57 31.90
C VAL A 217 -45.30 -44.59 33.43
N THR A 218 -45.01 -43.42 34.01
CA THR A 218 -45.75 -42.84 35.16
C THR A 218 -45.47 -41.33 35.25
N SER A 219 -46.52 -40.53 35.28
CA SER A 219 -46.51 -39.08 35.40
C SER A 219 -46.15 -38.58 36.82
N SER A 220 -45.27 -37.58 36.91
CA SER A 220 -45.12 -36.69 38.07
C SER A 220 -44.70 -35.30 37.59
N PRO A 221 -45.15 -34.20 38.23
CA PRO A 221 -45.13 -32.87 37.66
C PRO A 221 -43.74 -32.24 37.85
N ARG A 222 -43.00 -32.07 36.74
CA ARG A 222 -41.79 -31.24 36.75
C ARG A 222 -42.20 -29.80 36.52
N SER A 223 -41.95 -28.94 37.52
CA SER A 223 -41.88 -27.49 37.33
C SER A 223 -40.97 -27.18 36.15
N SER A 224 -41.57 -26.85 35.00
CA SER A 224 -40.86 -26.28 33.87
C SER A 224 -40.62 -24.81 34.20
N LEU A 225 -39.45 -24.51 34.76
CA LEU A 225 -38.86 -23.18 34.63
C LEU A 225 -38.58 -22.99 33.14
N VAL A 226 -39.49 -22.33 32.44
CA VAL A 226 -39.25 -21.81 31.10
C VAL A 226 -38.21 -20.70 31.27
N LEU A 227 -36.94 -21.03 31.04
CA LEU A 227 -35.94 -20.01 30.79
C LEU A 227 -36.33 -19.35 29.47
N PRO A 228 -36.57 -18.03 29.40
CA PRO A 228 -36.64 -17.38 28.11
C PRO A 228 -35.27 -17.58 27.48
N SER A 229 -35.22 -18.24 26.32
CA SER A 229 -34.08 -18.11 25.42
C SER A 229 -33.91 -16.63 25.14
N GLN A 230 -33.03 -15.96 25.89
CA GLN A 230 -32.54 -14.64 25.52
C GLN A 230 -31.92 -14.81 24.14
N ALA A 231 -32.64 -14.32 23.14
CA ALA A 231 -32.09 -14.11 21.82
C ALA A 231 -30.85 -13.25 22.01
N ILE A 232 -29.69 -13.85 21.83
CA ILE A 232 -28.45 -13.11 21.61
C ILE A 232 -28.79 -12.13 20.48
N PRO A 233 -28.61 -10.81 20.65
CA PRO A 233 -28.84 -9.89 19.56
C PRO A 233 -27.78 -10.20 18.50
N THR A 234 -28.14 -11.03 17.53
CA THR A 234 -27.30 -11.28 16.36
C THR A 234 -27.37 -10.00 15.54
N SER A 235 -26.42 -9.09 15.77
CA SER A 235 -26.16 -7.98 14.87
C SER A 235 -26.10 -8.53 13.44
N ASP A 236 -26.94 -8.01 12.55
CA ASP A 236 -27.03 -8.49 11.17
C ASP A 236 -25.62 -8.41 10.54
N PRO A 237 -25.03 -9.51 10.04
CA PRO A 237 -23.66 -9.52 9.53
C PRO A 237 -23.45 -8.46 8.45
N ASN A 238 -24.48 -8.16 7.67
CA ASN A 238 -24.46 -7.10 6.65
C ASN A 238 -24.26 -5.70 7.26
N GLU A 239 -24.85 -5.43 8.43
CA GLU A 239 -24.71 -4.14 9.13
C GLU A 239 -23.30 -3.97 9.72
N SER A 240 -22.74 -5.02 10.33
CA SER A 240 -21.35 -4.99 10.82
C SER A 240 -20.34 -4.76 9.69
N GLN A 241 -20.56 -5.37 8.52
CA GLN A 241 -19.69 -5.20 7.37
C GLN A 241 -19.80 -3.78 6.81
N ALA A 242 -21.02 -3.22 6.71
CA ALA A 242 -21.25 -1.85 6.26
C ALA A 242 -20.62 -0.82 7.20
N LYS A 243 -20.70 -1.06 8.51
CA LYS A 243 -20.08 -0.24 9.55
C LYS A 243 -18.54 -0.23 9.43
N ALA A 244 -17.93 -1.40 9.27
CA ALA A 244 -16.49 -1.52 9.03
C ALA A 244 -16.04 -0.79 7.75
N ARG A 245 -16.84 -0.84 6.66
CA ARG A 245 -16.57 -0.07 5.42
C ARG A 245 -16.59 1.43 5.67
N LYS A 246 -17.58 1.92 6.42
CA LYS A 246 -17.69 3.35 6.76
C LYS A 246 -16.50 3.81 7.61
N LEU A 247 -16.08 3.00 8.58
CA LEU A 247 -14.90 3.28 9.40
C LEU A 247 -13.66 3.36 8.51
N TYR A 248 -13.41 2.33 7.70
CA TYR A 248 -12.28 2.28 6.79
C TYR A 248 -12.19 3.57 5.96
N ASN A 249 -13.26 3.93 5.22
CA ASN A 249 -13.32 5.14 4.41
C ASN A 249 -13.06 6.42 5.21
N SER A 250 -13.47 6.45 6.48
CA SER A 250 -13.19 7.57 7.36
C SER A 250 -11.71 7.64 7.79
N LEU A 251 -11.06 6.50 8.03
CA LEU A 251 -9.62 6.45 8.34
C LEU A 251 -8.80 6.86 7.11
N VAL A 252 -9.19 6.39 5.92
CA VAL A 252 -8.64 6.83 4.63
C VAL A 252 -8.70 8.35 4.51
N ALA A 253 -9.87 8.95 4.75
CA ALA A 253 -10.04 10.39 4.65
C ALA A 253 -9.13 11.15 5.63
N LEU A 254 -9.00 10.69 6.87
CA LEU A 254 -8.10 11.30 7.87
C LEU A 254 -6.64 11.27 7.41
N ILE A 255 -6.20 10.14 6.86
CA ILE A 255 -4.85 9.96 6.32
C ILE A 255 -4.62 10.93 5.14
N GLN A 256 -5.61 11.10 4.27
CA GLN A 256 -5.52 12.01 3.12
C GLN A 256 -5.54 13.50 3.49
N THR A 257 -6.22 13.88 4.57
CA THR A 257 -6.27 15.27 5.04
C THR A 257 -5.08 15.69 5.89
N SER A 258 -4.23 14.74 6.26
CA SER A 258 -3.11 15.00 7.16
C SER A 258 -1.97 15.74 6.44
N PRO A 259 -1.36 16.76 7.08
CA PRO A 259 -0.32 17.56 6.45
C PRO A 259 0.89 16.69 6.08
N PRO A 260 1.57 16.99 4.96
CA PRO A 260 2.79 16.27 4.59
C PRO A 260 3.88 16.54 5.63
N THR A 261 4.22 15.54 6.44
CA THR A 261 5.37 15.58 7.34
C THR A 261 6.62 15.08 6.63
N SER A 262 7.80 15.48 7.12
CA SER A 262 9.09 15.08 6.53
C SER A 262 9.43 13.60 6.72
N ARG A 263 8.80 12.91 7.69
CA ARG A 263 8.96 11.46 7.93
C ARG A 263 7.62 10.78 8.16
N HIS A 264 7.42 9.63 7.52
CA HIS A 264 6.17 8.86 7.56
C HIS A 264 5.83 8.33 8.97
N GLU A 265 6.84 7.93 9.76
CA GLU A 265 6.65 7.50 11.15
C GLU A 265 6.06 8.63 12.01
N SER A 266 6.59 9.85 11.84
CA SER A 266 6.09 11.04 12.53
C SER A 266 4.67 11.41 12.10
N ARG A 267 4.28 11.09 10.86
CA ARG A 267 2.91 11.28 10.36
C ARG A 267 1.94 10.39 11.15
N TRP A 268 2.18 9.08 11.20
CA TRP A 268 1.33 8.12 11.89
C TRP A 268 1.25 8.38 13.40
N ALA A 269 2.37 8.77 14.02
CA ALA A 269 2.37 9.20 15.42
C ALA A 269 1.44 10.41 15.67
N SER A 270 1.46 11.40 14.78
CA SER A 270 0.63 12.60 14.93
C SER A 270 -0.86 12.34 14.68
N MET A 271 -1.20 11.38 13.82
CA MET A 271 -2.59 11.01 13.50
C MET A 271 -3.20 10.04 14.53
N ALA A 272 -2.38 9.28 15.26
CA ALA A 272 -2.84 8.21 16.14
C ALA A 272 -3.96 8.63 17.12
N PRO A 273 -3.92 9.81 17.80
CA PRO A 273 -5.04 10.26 18.64
C PRO A 273 -6.36 10.40 17.87
N SER A 274 -6.33 11.00 16.68
CA SER A 274 -7.52 11.19 15.85
C SER A 274 -8.05 9.87 15.30
N LEU A 275 -7.16 8.95 14.91
CA LEU A 275 -7.52 7.60 14.47
C LEU A 275 -8.15 6.81 15.63
N ALA A 276 -7.59 6.89 16.83
CA ALA A 276 -8.10 6.21 18.02
C ALA A 276 -9.54 6.66 18.34
N ILE A 277 -9.78 7.97 18.37
CA ILE A 277 -11.13 8.53 18.59
C ILE A 277 -12.09 8.08 17.48
N GLN A 278 -11.64 8.08 16.22
CA GLN A 278 -12.50 7.70 15.12
C GLN A 278 -12.86 6.22 15.16
N ILE A 279 -11.92 5.33 15.46
CA ILE A 279 -12.20 3.91 15.70
C ILE A 279 -13.16 3.75 16.88
N PHE A 280 -12.89 4.44 17.98
CA PHE A 280 -13.68 4.35 19.20
C PHE A 280 -15.15 4.76 18.98
N ARG A 281 -15.42 5.81 18.19
CA ARG A 281 -16.78 6.24 17.80
C ARG A 281 -17.57 5.19 17.05
N PHE A 282 -16.87 4.29 16.36
CA PHE A 282 -17.48 3.15 15.68
C PHE A 282 -17.56 1.93 16.61
N THR A 283 -17.27 2.03 17.90
CA THR A 283 -17.44 0.94 18.87
C THR A 283 -18.38 1.35 19.99
N ASN A 284 -19.03 0.37 20.63
CA ASN A 284 -19.84 0.59 21.83
C ASN A 284 -18.99 0.36 23.10
N ALA A 285 -17.71 0.73 23.05
CA ALA A 285 -16.77 0.52 24.14
C ALA A 285 -16.97 1.57 25.26
N PRO A 286 -16.80 1.21 26.54
CA PRO A 286 -16.83 2.17 27.65
C PRO A 286 -15.73 3.23 27.53
N SER A 287 -16.07 4.49 27.83
CA SER A 287 -15.16 5.65 27.69
C SER A 287 -13.82 5.50 28.43
N ASP A 288 -13.81 4.76 29.54
CA ASP A 288 -12.61 4.51 30.35
C ASP A 288 -11.52 3.73 29.59
N MET A 289 -11.90 3.02 28.52
CA MET A 289 -10.95 2.26 27.68
C MET A 289 -10.22 3.12 26.65
N LEU A 290 -10.69 4.34 26.35
CA LEU A 290 -10.14 5.17 25.28
C LEU A 290 -8.65 5.51 25.48
N PRO A 291 -8.17 5.96 26.65
CA PRO A 291 -6.75 6.29 26.84
C PRO A 291 -5.82 5.07 26.65
N ALA A 292 -6.24 3.90 27.14
CA ALA A 292 -5.49 2.66 26.98
C ALA A 292 -5.46 2.21 25.51
N PHE A 293 -6.59 2.34 24.81
CA PHE A 293 -6.69 2.04 23.39
C PHE A 293 -5.83 2.98 22.53
N GLU A 294 -5.84 4.28 22.82
CA GLU A 294 -5.02 5.27 22.12
C GLU A 294 -3.52 4.97 22.27
N ALA A 295 -3.06 4.67 23.49
CA ALA A 295 -1.68 4.28 23.72
C ALA A 295 -1.30 2.98 22.99
N LYS A 296 -2.20 1.99 22.97
CA LYS A 296 -2.00 0.73 22.23
C LYS A 296 -1.93 0.96 20.72
N LEU A 297 -2.84 1.76 20.17
CA LEU A 297 -2.85 2.11 18.75
C LEU A 297 -1.54 2.80 18.36
N LEU A 298 -1.13 3.82 19.12
CA LEU A 298 0.10 4.56 18.88
C LEU A 298 1.32 3.64 18.86
N ALA A 299 1.44 2.72 19.82
CA ALA A 299 2.54 1.77 19.87
C ALA A 299 2.59 0.89 18.61
N HIS A 300 1.45 0.36 18.15
CA HIS A 300 1.42 -0.53 16.99
C HIS A 300 1.64 0.17 15.64
N VAL A 301 1.19 1.42 15.46
CA VAL A 301 1.36 2.14 14.18
C VAL A 301 2.71 2.82 14.04
N THR A 302 3.49 2.91 15.13
CA THR A 302 4.83 3.51 15.14
C THR A 302 5.96 2.48 15.22
N ASP A 303 5.71 1.30 15.79
CA ASP A 303 6.70 0.22 15.87
C ASP A 303 6.58 -0.76 14.69
N VAL A 304 7.41 -0.55 13.66
CA VAL A 304 7.51 -1.43 12.49
C VAL A 304 8.06 -2.84 12.80
N HIS A 305 8.60 -3.04 14.01
CA HIS A 305 9.12 -4.33 14.46
C HIS A 305 8.15 -5.10 15.34
N GLY A 306 7.01 -4.48 15.70
CA GLY A 306 5.93 -5.10 16.46
C GLY A 306 5.42 -6.38 15.78
N SER A 307 5.00 -7.36 16.57
CA SER A 307 4.55 -8.66 16.06
C SER A 307 3.35 -8.54 15.10
N LEU A 308 2.33 -7.77 15.51
CA LEU A 308 1.15 -7.51 14.69
C LEU A 308 1.51 -6.79 13.37
N PHE A 309 2.39 -5.79 13.44
CA PHE A 309 2.84 -5.07 12.25
C PHE A 309 3.55 -6.01 11.27
N ARG A 310 4.50 -6.82 11.76
CA ARG A 310 5.24 -7.77 10.92
C ARG A 310 4.34 -8.84 10.31
N GLU A 311 3.37 -9.34 11.06
CA GLU A 311 2.39 -10.31 10.55
C GLU A 311 1.57 -9.72 9.38
N VAL A 312 1.09 -8.48 9.55
CA VAL A 312 0.35 -7.77 8.50
C VAL A 312 1.27 -7.48 7.30
N GLU A 313 2.48 -6.99 7.54
CA GLU A 313 3.48 -6.72 6.49
C GLU A 313 3.83 -7.97 5.69
N ASP A 314 4.04 -9.12 6.34
CA ASP A 314 4.29 -10.40 5.68
C ASP A 314 3.11 -10.83 4.80
N HIS A 315 1.87 -10.62 5.27
CA HIS A 315 0.66 -10.89 4.48
C HIS A 315 0.60 -10.02 3.22
N PHE A 316 0.80 -8.70 3.36
CA PHE A 316 0.83 -7.79 2.22
C PHE A 316 1.98 -8.10 1.26
N ASN A 317 3.15 -8.48 1.77
CA ASN A 317 4.31 -8.83 0.94
C ASN A 317 4.05 -10.11 0.12
N ALA A 318 3.46 -11.14 0.71
CA ALA A 318 3.09 -12.36 0.00
C ALA A 318 2.04 -12.10 -1.10
N ARG A 319 1.07 -11.23 -0.82
CA ARG A 319 0.06 -10.84 -1.81
C ARG A 319 0.68 -10.03 -2.94
N LEU A 320 1.54 -9.08 -2.61
CA LEU A 320 2.26 -8.30 -3.60
C LEU A 320 3.12 -9.18 -4.51
N LEU A 321 3.82 -10.17 -3.97
CA LEU A 321 4.58 -11.14 -4.77
C LEU A 321 3.67 -11.89 -5.75
N THR A 322 2.48 -12.27 -5.31
CA THR A 322 1.49 -12.97 -6.15
C THR A 322 0.99 -12.09 -7.29
N ASP A 323 0.64 -10.83 -7.02
CA ASP A 323 0.20 -9.89 -8.04
C ASP A 323 1.35 -9.48 -8.97
N LEU A 324 2.56 -9.35 -8.43
CA LEU A 324 3.76 -9.09 -9.21
C LEU A 324 4.07 -10.23 -10.17
N GLN A 325 3.90 -11.49 -9.75
CA GLN A 325 4.01 -12.65 -10.66
C GLN A 325 3.00 -12.57 -11.81
N ARG A 326 1.75 -12.15 -11.53
CA ARG A 326 0.72 -11.93 -12.56
C ARG A 326 1.17 -10.86 -13.56
N ARG A 327 1.60 -9.70 -13.07
CA ARG A 327 2.10 -8.60 -13.93
C ARG A 327 3.34 -8.98 -14.72
N MET A 328 4.25 -9.75 -14.15
CA MET A 328 5.45 -10.21 -14.86
C MET A 328 5.14 -11.11 -16.05
N ARG A 329 4.13 -11.98 -15.95
CA ARG A 329 3.67 -12.79 -17.10
C ARG A 329 3.13 -11.92 -18.25
N GLU A 330 2.51 -10.79 -17.91
CA GLU A 330 1.97 -9.84 -18.89
C GLU A 330 3.07 -8.93 -19.48
N TYR A 331 4.01 -8.47 -18.65
CA TYR A 331 4.90 -7.36 -19.00
C TYR A 331 6.26 -7.79 -19.54
N ARG A 332 6.75 -9.00 -19.20
CA ARG A 332 8.12 -9.43 -19.52
C ARG A 332 8.44 -9.33 -21.02
N GLY A 333 7.48 -9.68 -21.88
CA GLY A 333 7.63 -9.67 -23.34
C GLY A 333 7.36 -8.33 -24.02
N LEU A 334 6.96 -7.29 -23.29
CA LEU A 334 6.61 -6.00 -23.89
C LEU A 334 7.86 -5.18 -24.27
N ASN A 335 7.82 -4.49 -25.40
CA ASN A 335 8.84 -3.49 -25.73
C ASN A 335 8.73 -2.24 -24.83
N GLY A 336 9.68 -1.32 -24.90
CA GLY A 336 9.72 -0.14 -24.02
C GLY A 336 8.44 0.71 -24.08
N VAL A 337 7.91 0.94 -25.28
CA VAL A 337 6.71 1.77 -25.49
C VAL A 337 5.44 1.08 -24.98
N ALA A 338 5.27 -0.21 -25.25
CA ALA A 338 4.13 -0.97 -24.75
C ALA A 338 4.18 -1.11 -23.23
N LEU A 339 5.36 -1.38 -22.66
CA LEU A 339 5.57 -1.43 -21.22
C LEU A 339 5.23 -0.09 -20.56
N PHE A 340 5.71 1.02 -21.14
CA PHE A 340 5.35 2.38 -20.70
C PHE A 340 3.84 2.61 -20.80
N SER A 341 3.22 2.27 -21.92
CA SER A 341 1.78 2.47 -22.14
C SER A 341 0.93 1.68 -21.16
N VAL A 342 1.30 0.43 -20.83
CA VAL A 342 0.51 -0.40 -19.92
C VAL A 342 0.73 0.04 -18.47
N ALA A 343 1.97 0.35 -18.08
CA ALA A 343 2.29 0.78 -16.72
C ALA A 343 1.85 2.22 -16.39
N THR A 344 1.73 3.09 -17.39
CA THR A 344 1.36 4.51 -17.20
C THR A 344 0.02 4.91 -17.81
N GLY A 345 -0.53 4.14 -18.75
CA GLY A 345 -1.75 4.48 -19.50
C GLY A 345 -3.05 4.38 -18.69
N GLY A 346 -3.04 3.76 -17.51
CA GLY A 346 -4.16 3.80 -16.57
C GLY A 346 -4.21 5.05 -15.68
N ARG A 347 -3.22 5.94 -15.76
CA ARG A 347 -3.03 7.04 -14.80
C ARG A 347 -3.45 8.38 -15.37
N GLY A 348 -4.72 8.74 -15.16
CA GLY A 348 -5.12 10.14 -15.18
C GLY A 348 -4.41 10.95 -14.06
N PRO A 349 -4.45 12.30 -14.08
CA PRO A 349 -3.69 13.18 -13.18
C PRO A 349 -4.10 13.13 -11.69
N SER A 350 -4.82 12.11 -11.24
CA SER A 350 -5.25 11.91 -9.83
C SER A 350 -4.68 10.63 -9.18
N SER A 351 -3.71 9.96 -9.80
CA SER A 351 -3.10 8.71 -9.28
C SER A 351 -2.31 8.86 -7.97
N SER A 352 -2.28 10.04 -7.35
CA SER A 352 -1.89 10.21 -5.94
C SER A 352 -2.96 9.68 -4.96
N ARG A 353 -4.09 9.17 -5.46
CA ARG A 353 -5.23 8.71 -4.68
C ARG A 353 -5.50 7.22 -4.94
N ALA A 354 -4.56 6.36 -4.53
CA ALA A 354 -4.63 4.90 -4.68
C ALA A 354 -5.76 4.20 -3.87
N TRP A 355 -6.69 4.97 -3.29
CA TRP A 355 -7.65 4.50 -2.29
C TRP A 355 -9.12 4.67 -2.77
N ASP A 356 -9.32 5.09 -4.02
CA ASP A 356 -10.63 5.47 -4.57
C ASP A 356 -11.32 4.37 -5.41
N ALA A 357 -10.85 3.11 -5.31
CA ALA A 357 -11.49 1.99 -6.00
C ALA A 357 -12.59 1.37 -5.11
N SER A 358 -13.82 1.83 -5.32
CA SER A 358 -15.03 1.24 -4.73
C SER A 358 -15.31 -0.13 -5.35
N SER A 359 -14.84 -1.21 -4.71
CA SER A 359 -15.31 -2.58 -4.98
C SER A 359 -16.41 -2.96 -3.99
N ALA A 360 -17.54 -3.44 -4.50
CA ALA A 360 -18.75 -3.76 -3.73
C ALA A 360 -18.63 -4.97 -2.79
N ASP A 361 -17.49 -5.67 -2.82
CA ASP A 361 -17.23 -6.83 -1.98
C ASP A 361 -16.14 -6.55 -0.93
N GLY A 362 -16.35 -7.02 0.29
CA GLY A 362 -15.48 -6.74 1.44
C GLY A 362 -14.06 -7.26 1.30
N SER A 363 -13.78 -8.11 0.31
CA SER A 363 -12.47 -8.69 0.00
C SER A 363 -11.60 -7.82 -0.93
N GLY A 364 -12.20 -6.86 -1.65
CA GLY A 364 -11.50 -6.02 -2.64
C GLY A 364 -10.81 -4.77 -2.10
N ARG A 365 -10.78 -4.59 -0.76
CA ARG A 365 -10.39 -3.33 -0.09
C ARG A 365 -8.88 -3.10 -0.11
N ASP A 366 -8.12 -4.17 0.09
CA ASP A 366 -6.67 -4.15 -0.01
C ASP A 366 -6.21 -4.48 -1.44
N ASP A 367 -7.10 -5.02 -2.27
CA ASP A 367 -6.85 -5.60 -3.60
C ASP A 367 -6.28 -4.55 -4.57
N ALA A 368 -6.98 -3.44 -4.75
CA ALA A 368 -6.60 -2.40 -5.69
C ALA A 368 -5.27 -1.69 -5.34
N GLY A 369 -4.97 -1.51 -4.05
CA GLY A 369 -3.74 -0.82 -3.61
C GLY A 369 -2.48 -1.64 -3.87
N VAL A 370 -2.53 -2.94 -3.58
CA VAL A 370 -1.41 -3.86 -3.84
C VAL A 370 -1.23 -4.12 -5.32
N GLU A 371 -2.32 -4.21 -6.10
CA GLU A 371 -2.22 -4.35 -7.55
C GLU A 371 -1.54 -3.14 -8.22
N ASP A 372 -1.79 -1.91 -7.75
CA ASP A 372 -1.07 -0.72 -8.23
C ASP A 372 0.42 -0.77 -7.85
N MET A 373 0.73 -1.14 -6.59
CA MET A 373 2.11 -1.33 -6.16
C MET A 373 2.83 -2.38 -7.00
N ALA A 374 2.18 -3.52 -7.28
CA ALA A 374 2.71 -4.58 -8.14
C ALA A 374 2.97 -4.08 -9.55
N THR A 375 2.06 -3.28 -10.12
CA THR A 375 2.20 -2.71 -11.47
C THR A 375 3.41 -1.78 -11.56
N ARG A 376 3.57 -0.88 -10.58
CA ARG A 376 4.72 0.03 -10.49
C ARG A 376 6.03 -0.72 -10.30
N LEU A 377 6.02 -1.71 -9.41
CA LEU A 377 7.20 -2.50 -9.08
C LEU A 377 7.63 -3.39 -10.26
N ALA A 378 6.68 -3.96 -11.00
CA ALA A 378 6.94 -4.69 -12.24
C ALA A 378 7.60 -3.79 -13.28
N HIS A 379 7.03 -2.60 -13.52
CA HIS A 379 7.58 -1.65 -14.46
C HIS A 379 9.01 -1.24 -14.10
N LEU A 380 9.23 -0.85 -12.83
CA LEU A 380 10.54 -0.47 -12.30
C LEU A 380 11.54 -1.62 -12.42
N GLY A 381 11.17 -2.81 -11.92
CA GLY A 381 12.06 -3.97 -11.88
C GLY A 381 12.42 -4.48 -13.28
N ILE A 382 11.50 -4.49 -14.23
CA ILE A 382 11.79 -4.89 -15.62
C ILE A 382 12.79 -3.93 -16.27
N LEU A 383 12.57 -2.62 -16.15
CA LEU A 383 13.48 -1.62 -16.72
C LEU A 383 14.86 -1.71 -16.07
N HIS A 384 14.90 -1.80 -14.74
CA HIS A 384 16.15 -1.94 -14.00
C HIS A 384 16.91 -3.19 -14.42
N TRP A 385 16.23 -4.34 -14.51
CA TRP A 385 16.86 -5.59 -14.96
C TRP A 385 17.42 -5.46 -16.37
N ARG A 386 16.67 -4.87 -17.31
CA ARG A 386 17.13 -4.66 -18.69
C ARG A 386 18.40 -3.82 -18.77
N VAL A 387 18.55 -2.80 -17.91
CA VAL A 387 19.75 -1.95 -17.90
C VAL A 387 20.92 -2.63 -17.16
N TRP A 388 20.66 -3.15 -15.96
CA TRP A 388 21.72 -3.50 -15.01
C TRP A 388 22.07 -4.98 -14.94
N ALA A 389 21.24 -5.89 -15.46
CA ALA A 389 21.50 -7.34 -15.34
C ALA A 389 22.89 -7.71 -15.83
N GLN A 390 23.27 -7.26 -17.03
CA GLN A 390 24.59 -7.56 -17.60
C GLN A 390 25.73 -6.72 -17.00
N LEU A 391 25.42 -5.54 -16.45
CA LEU A 391 26.42 -4.63 -15.90
C LEU A 391 26.79 -4.94 -14.44
N ALA A 392 25.85 -5.49 -13.66
CA ALA A 392 25.97 -5.58 -12.22
C ALA A 392 25.53 -6.93 -11.62
N TYR A 393 24.79 -7.80 -12.32
CA TYR A 393 24.25 -9.04 -11.71
C TYR A 393 24.75 -10.32 -12.37
N ALA A 394 25.03 -10.31 -13.69
CA ALA A 394 25.60 -11.44 -14.40
C ALA A 394 27.10 -11.59 -14.10
N GLY A 395 27.51 -12.79 -13.66
CA GLY A 395 28.88 -13.06 -13.19
C GLY A 395 29.93 -13.21 -14.30
N GLU A 396 29.54 -13.60 -15.52
CA GLU A 396 30.48 -14.05 -16.57
C GLU A 396 30.13 -13.61 -18.02
N ALA A 397 28.96 -13.03 -18.26
CA ALA A 397 28.54 -12.56 -19.60
C ALA A 397 29.11 -11.19 -20.00
N THR A 398 29.94 -10.59 -19.14
CA THR A 398 30.55 -9.28 -19.40
C THR A 398 31.50 -9.32 -20.59
N GLY A 399 32.16 -10.43 -20.91
CA GLY A 399 33.10 -10.51 -22.03
C GLY A 399 32.45 -10.31 -23.41
N ASP A 400 31.33 -11.00 -23.66
CA ASP A 400 30.60 -10.90 -24.93
C ASP A 400 29.83 -9.57 -25.02
N PHE A 401 29.23 -9.12 -23.92
CA PHE A 401 28.57 -7.81 -23.85
C PHE A 401 29.56 -6.64 -23.99
N GLU A 402 30.76 -6.75 -23.41
CA GLU A 402 31.86 -5.80 -23.61
C GLU A 402 32.28 -5.76 -25.08
N CYS A 403 32.35 -6.91 -25.76
CA CYS A 403 32.70 -7.00 -27.17
C CYS A 403 31.63 -6.35 -28.06
N ASP A 404 30.35 -6.62 -27.84
CA ASP A 404 29.23 -6.02 -28.58
C ASP A 404 29.12 -4.51 -28.35
N MET A 405 29.41 -4.05 -27.12
CA MET A 405 29.37 -2.63 -26.77
C MET A 405 30.59 -1.85 -27.27
N GLN A 406 31.73 -2.53 -27.47
CA GLN A 406 32.91 -1.97 -28.13
C GLN A 406 32.72 -1.94 -29.65
N SER A 407 32.08 -2.95 -30.23
CA SER A 407 31.79 -3.03 -31.67
C SER A 407 30.81 -1.96 -32.12
N ASN A 408 29.83 -1.60 -31.27
CA ASN A 408 28.86 -0.53 -31.53
C ASN A 408 29.37 0.90 -31.22
N GLN A 409 30.65 1.07 -30.88
CA GLN A 409 31.30 2.38 -30.69
C GLN A 409 32.11 2.85 -31.90
N ILE A 410 32.29 1.99 -32.91
CA ILE A 410 32.86 2.29 -34.23
C ILE A 410 31.71 2.58 -35.19
#